data_AF-A0A1D2WD43-F1
#
_entry.id   AF-A0A1D2WD43-F1
#
_cell.length_a   1.000
_cell.length_b   1.000
_cell.length_c   1.000
_cell.angle_alpha   90.00
_cell.angle_beta   90.00
_cell.angle_gamma   90.00
#
_symmetry.space_group_name_H-M   'P 1'
#
loop_
_entity.id
_entity.type
_entity.pdbx_description
1 polymer ?
#
loop_
_entity_poly.entity_id
_entity_poly.type
_entity_poly.pdbx_seq_one_letter_code
_entity_poly.pdbx_strand_id
1 'polypeptide(L)'
;MNYKDDVELLKMKKIITLDLVIKKLIELDFDFEKKATCVAWVTFPYSEENLKTVETALRKLNWTAEEYILNHDEDFIFVEKDITH
;
A
#
# COMPACT_ATOMS: atom_id res chain seq x y z
N MET A 1 31.16 2.45 20.51
CA MET A 1 29.87 1.80 20.22
C MET A 1 28.79 2.85 20.36
N ASN A 2 28.45 3.53 19.27
CA ASN A 2 27.54 4.67 19.28
C ASN A 2 26.17 4.19 18.79
N TYR A 3 25.40 3.57 19.69
CA TYR A 3 24.07 3.02 19.42
C TYR A 3 22.98 4.09 19.18
N LYS A 4 23.36 5.35 18.98
CA LYS A 4 22.43 6.47 18.80
C LYS A 4 22.15 6.77 17.32
N ASP A 5 23.12 6.52 16.44
CA ASP A 5 22.95 6.71 15.00
C ASP A 5 22.06 5.62 14.36
N ASP A 6 22.07 4.39 14.88
CA ASP A 6 21.23 3.30 14.37
C ASP A 6 19.72 3.48 14.65
N VAL A 7 19.35 4.34 15.62
CA VAL A 7 17.95 4.62 15.96
C VAL A 7 17.37 5.75 15.10
N GLU A 8 18.20 6.64 14.56
CA GLU A 8 17.74 7.64 13.57
C GLU A 8 17.46 7.02 12.20
N LEU A 9 18.08 5.88 11.88
CA LEU A 9 17.84 5.14 10.64
C LEU A 9 16.55 4.30 10.67
N LEU A 10 15.99 4.02 11.85
CA LEU A 10 14.67 3.39 12.03
C LEU A 10 13.49 4.32 11.64
N LYS A 11 13.77 5.59 11.30
CA LYS A 11 12.82 6.54 10.72
C LYS A 11 13.05 6.84 9.24
N MET A 12 13.74 5.95 8.52
CA MET A 12 13.67 5.96 7.06
C MET A 12 12.27 5.51 6.64
N LYS A 13 11.33 6.48 6.59
CA LYS A 13 10.12 6.41 5.77
C LYS A 13 10.58 6.03 4.37
N LYS A 14 10.62 4.74 4.07
CA LYS A 14 11.16 4.23 2.81
C LYS A 14 10.24 4.77 1.72
N ILE A 15 10.74 5.75 0.97
CA ILE A 15 9.99 6.34 -0.14
C ILE A 15 9.74 5.21 -1.13
N ILE A 16 8.48 4.91 -1.37
CA ILE A 16 8.07 3.88 -2.34
C ILE A 16 7.93 4.55 -3.70
N THR A 17 8.42 3.88 -4.74
CA THR A 17 8.24 4.35 -6.11
C THR A 17 6.86 3.97 -6.62
N LEU A 18 6.28 4.80 -7.47
CA LEU A 18 5.00 4.55 -8.12
C LEU A 18 4.92 3.19 -8.83
N ASP A 19 5.99 2.79 -9.53
CA ASP A 19 6.07 1.49 -10.21
C ASP A 19 5.92 0.31 -9.26
N LEU A 20 6.64 0.33 -8.13
CA LEU A 20 6.54 -0.68 -7.08
C LEU A 20 5.12 -0.78 -6.51
N VAL A 21 4.46 0.35 -6.30
CA VAL A 21 3.08 0.39 -5.79
C VAL A 21 2.11 -0.20 -6.80
N ILE A 22 2.20 0.22 -8.07
CA ILE A 22 1.39 -0.32 -9.16
C ILE A 22 1.57 -1.83 -9.25
N LYS A 23 2.82 -2.32 -9.24
CA LYS A 23 3.11 -3.75 -9.28
C LYS A 23 2.43 -4.50 -8.13
N LYS A 24 2.57 -4.00 -6.90
CA LYS A 24 1.94 -4.60 -5.72
C LYS A 24 0.41 -4.60 -5.78
N LEU A 25 -0.20 -3.55 -6.31
CA LEU A 25 -1.66 -3.47 -6.48
C LEU A 25 -2.16 -4.44 -7.55
N ILE A 26 -1.43 -4.60 -8.67
CA ILE A 26 -1.74 -5.61 -9.69
C ILE A 26 -1.59 -7.03 -9.11
N GLU A 27 -0.55 -7.27 -8.32
CA GLU A 27 -0.38 -8.55 -7.64
C GLU A 27 -1.54 -8.83 -6.68
N LEU A 28 -2.02 -7.82 -5.94
CA LEU A 28 -3.19 -7.95 -5.07
C LEU A 28 -4.45 -8.32 -5.85
N ASP A 29 -4.70 -7.64 -6.97
CA ASP A 29 -5.86 -7.90 -7.85
C ASP A 29 -5.83 -9.34 -8.37
N PHE A 30 -4.67 -9.75 -8.87
CA PHE A 30 -4.46 -11.10 -9.38
C PHE A 30 -4.59 -12.16 -8.29
N ASP A 31 -4.09 -11.89 -7.08
CA ASP A 31 -4.23 -12.79 -5.94
C ASP A 31 -5.71 -12.93 -5.54
N PHE A 32 -6.45 -11.82 -5.50
CA PHE A 32 -7.88 -11.76 -5.21
C PHE A 32 -8.69 -12.57 -6.23
N GLU A 33 -8.45 -12.36 -7.53
CA GLU A 33 -9.14 -13.09 -8.60
C GLU A 33 -8.78 -14.58 -8.64
N LYS A 34 -7.48 -14.93 -8.55
CA LYS A 34 -7.03 -16.32 -8.70
C LYS A 34 -7.23 -17.19 -7.49
N LYS A 35 -7.03 -16.64 -6.28
CA LYS A 35 -7.15 -17.44 -5.06
C LYS A 35 -8.59 -17.53 -4.57
N ALA A 36 -9.53 -16.84 -5.22
CA ALA A 36 -10.92 -16.71 -4.80
C ALA A 36 -11.00 -16.34 -3.31
N THR A 37 -10.06 -15.52 -2.84
CA THR A 37 -9.99 -15.10 -1.45
C THR A 37 -11.01 -14.00 -1.23
N CYS A 38 -11.82 -14.15 -0.18
CA CYS A 38 -12.84 -13.16 0.17
C CYS A 38 -12.26 -11.78 0.48
N VAL A 39 -11.02 -11.71 0.97
CA VAL A 39 -10.31 -10.48 1.32
C VAL A 39 -8.87 -10.57 0.83
N ALA A 40 -8.35 -9.51 0.22
CA ALA A 40 -6.93 -9.34 -0.06
C ALA A 40 -6.48 -7.92 0.33
N TRP A 41 -5.31 -7.79 0.96
CA TRP A 41 -4.78 -6.48 1.35
C TRP A 41 -3.28 -6.36 1.10
N VAL A 42 -2.83 -5.13 0.89
CA VAL A 42 -1.41 -4.78 0.79
C VAL A 42 -1.10 -3.57 1.65
N THR A 43 0.09 -3.59 2.25
CA THR A 43 0.56 -2.51 3.12
C THR A 43 1.78 -1.80 2.54
N PHE A 44 1.83 -0.50 2.80
CA PHE A 44 2.94 0.38 2.46
C PHE A 44 3.33 1.23 3.68
N PRO A 45 4.60 1.63 3.81
CA PRO A 45 5.00 2.53 4.89
C PRO A 45 4.34 3.90 4.74
N TYR A 46 3.78 4.43 5.83
CA TYR A 46 3.10 5.71 5.82
C TYR A 46 4.08 6.88 5.71
N SER A 47 3.83 7.71 4.71
CA SER A 47 4.35 9.07 4.57
C SER A 47 3.40 9.82 3.65
N GLU A 48 3.34 11.16 3.76
CA GLU A 48 2.50 11.96 2.86
C GLU A 48 2.88 11.75 1.39
N GLU A 49 4.16 11.53 1.10
CA GLU A 49 4.67 11.23 -0.25
C GLU A 49 4.22 9.84 -0.72
N ASN A 50 4.30 8.84 0.16
CA ASN A 50 3.86 7.48 -0.15
C ASN A 50 2.34 7.40 -0.31
N LEU A 51 1.56 8.14 0.49
CA LEU A 51 0.12 8.21 0.37
C LEU A 51 -0.28 8.77 -1.00
N LYS A 52 0.31 9.91 -1.40
CA LYS A 52 0.11 10.48 -2.74
C LYS A 52 0.50 9.52 -3.85
N THR A 53 1.58 8.75 -3.64
CA THR A 53 2.04 7.73 -4.59
C THR A 53 1.03 6.59 -4.71
N VAL A 54 0.46 6.12 -3.60
CA VAL A 54 -0.60 5.10 -3.57
C VAL A 54 -1.87 5.60 -4.24
N GLU A 55 -2.33 6.81 -3.93
CA GLU A 55 -3.48 7.43 -4.59
C GLU A 55 -3.27 7.58 -6.11
N THR A 56 -2.06 7.97 -6.51
CA THR A 56 -1.70 8.10 -7.94
C THR A 56 -1.70 6.74 -8.63
N ALA A 57 -1.20 5.69 -7.96
CA ALA A 57 -1.21 4.33 -8.49
C ALA A 57 -2.63 3.81 -8.68
N LEU A 58 -3.49 3.98 -7.67
CA LEU A 58 -4.89 3.58 -7.71
C LEU A 58 -5.64 4.26 -8.87
N ARG A 59 -5.43 5.58 -9.05
CA ARG A 59 -5.99 6.33 -10.19
C ARG A 59 -5.48 5.83 -11.54
N LYS A 60 -4.18 5.47 -11.64
CA LYS A 60 -3.60 4.92 -12.88
C LYS A 60 -4.16 3.54 -13.23
N LEU A 61 -4.47 2.73 -12.22
CA LEU A 61 -5.10 1.42 -12.38
C LEU A 61 -6.61 1.52 -12.61
N ASN A 62 -7.17 2.74 -12.58
CA ASN A 62 -8.59 3.01 -12.75
C ASN A 62 -9.47 2.25 -11.74
N TRP A 63 -8.96 2.00 -10.54
CA TRP A 63 -9.74 1.41 -9.47
C TRP A 63 -10.71 2.46 -8.91
N THR A 64 -11.99 2.11 -8.83
CA THR A 64 -13.00 3.00 -8.24
C THR A 64 -13.03 2.86 -6.71
N ALA A 65 -13.57 3.86 -6.02
CA ALA A 65 -13.69 3.83 -4.55
C ALA A 65 -14.62 2.71 -4.02
N GLU A 66 -15.34 2.03 -4.92
CA GLU A 66 -16.18 0.87 -4.60
C GLU A 66 -15.39 -0.44 -4.69
N GLU A 67 -14.25 -0.45 -5.39
CA GLU A 67 -13.42 -1.65 -5.59
C GLU A 67 -12.37 -1.86 -4.51
N TYR A 68 -12.05 -0.82 -3.72
CA TYR A 68 -11.03 -0.89 -2.69
C TYR A 68 -11.36 -0.02 -1.48
N ILE A 69 -10.80 -0.41 -0.34
CA ILE A 69 -10.80 0.36 0.88
C ILE A 69 -9.36 0.82 1.13
N LEU A 70 -9.14 2.14 1.17
CA LEU A 70 -7.86 2.77 1.50
C LEU A 70 -7.92 3.32 2.92
N ASN A 71 -7.16 2.70 3.83
CA ASN A 71 -6.99 3.15 5.21
C ASN A 71 -5.51 3.49 5.47
N HIS A 72 -5.23 4.25 6.52
CA HIS A 72 -3.86 4.47 6.97
C HIS A 72 -3.79 4.77 8.48
N ASP A 73 -2.71 4.35 9.11
CA ASP A 73 -2.34 4.63 10.49
C ASP A 73 -1.00 5.41 10.52
N GLU A 74 -0.48 5.70 11.72
CA GLU A 74 0.75 6.48 11.92
C GLU A 74 1.97 5.88 11.19
N ASP A 75 1.98 4.56 10.95
CA ASP A 75 3.10 3.82 10.39
C ASP A 75 2.81 3.19 9.01
N PHE A 76 1.54 2.94 8.66
CA PHE A 76 1.18 2.14 7.48
C PHE A 76 -0.01 2.68 6.69
N ILE A 77 0.02 2.46 5.38
CA ILE A 77 -1.10 2.63 4.44
C ILE A 77 -1.58 1.23 4.07
N PHE A 78 -2.88 1.00 4.16
CA PHE A 78 -3.56 -0.25 3.87
C PHE A 78 -4.46 -0.07 2.65
N VAL A 79 -4.29 -0.92 1.65
CA VAL A 79 -5.21 -1.03 0.52
C VAL A 79 -5.81 -2.43 0.56
N GLU A 80 -7.12 -2.50 0.73
CA GLU A 80 -7.88 -3.75 0.83
C GLU A 80 -8.88 -3.86 -0.32
N LYS A 81 -9.05 -5.07 -0.87
CA LYS A 81 -10.21 -5.45 -1.69
C LYS A 81 -10.96 -6.54 -0.96
N ASP A 82 -12.27 -6.37 -0.84
CA ASP A 82 -13.17 -7.30 -0.15
C ASP A 82 -14.39 -7.60 -1.04
N ILE A 83 -14.89 -8.84 -0.97
CA ILE A 83 -16.08 -9.30 -1.72
C ILE A 83 -17.34 -9.20 -0.83
N THR A 84 -17.50 -8.14 -0.02
CA THR A 84 -18.80 -7.89 0.63
C THR A 84 -19.80 -7.32 -0.38
N HIS A 85 -20.40 -8.22 -1.15
CA HIS A 85 -21.76 -8.05 -1.67
C HIS A 85 -22.78 -8.52 -0.63
#